data_AF-A0A9E1IL48-F1
#
_entry.id   AF-A0A9E1IL48-F1
#
_cell.length_a   1.000
_cell.length_b   1.000
_cell.length_c   1.000
_cell.angle_alpha   90.00
_cell.angle_beta   90.00
_cell.angle_gamma   90.00
#
_symmetry.space_group_name_H-M   'P 1'
#
loop_
_entity.id
_entity.type
_entity.pdbx_description
1 polymer ?
#
loop_
_entity_poly.entity_id
_entity_poly.type
_entity_poly.pdbx_seq_one_letter_code
_entity_poly.pdbx_strand_id
1 'polypeptide(L)'
;MGIQLLIVGILGVGLAQECEDAGALIRRAERNVESYFLAEAESELRSAKAALACGPLIDRETLAKMWLAEGVLLALQENEEDAERSFLAASRTLPGTWNDNYGPEMRKKYDIAVVEQVGEGQIRLRSVPKDSQVGVDGEIVDVPIRTLAGLHLVQVGQLESNAGFARVINLPPNEQLVLTVPVRREGEDFEPLPESAIVMTYKGHPSRNIAIGAGAAGLLAGTALVVAGVTHGAHLCRPAEFEDPATIPPTPARL
;
A
#
# COMPACT_ATOMS: atom_id res chain seq x y z
N MET A 1 21.32 -8.99 61.04
CA MET A 1 21.27 -9.53 59.66
C MET A 1 20.33 -8.64 58.86
N GLY A 2 20.86 -7.83 57.95
CA GLY A 2 20.07 -6.91 57.12
C GLY A 2 20.26 -7.29 55.64
N ILE A 3 19.15 -7.60 54.97
CA ILE A 3 19.14 -7.96 53.55
C ILE A 3 19.02 -6.67 52.75
N GLN A 4 20.09 -6.28 52.06
CA GLN A 4 20.07 -5.20 51.08
C GLN A 4 19.39 -5.71 49.80
N LEU A 5 18.21 -5.16 49.51
CA LEU A 5 17.47 -5.38 48.28
C LEU A 5 18.08 -4.51 47.18
N LEU A 6 18.75 -5.13 46.21
CA LEU A 6 19.36 -4.46 45.07
C LEU A 6 18.31 -4.39 43.95
N ILE A 7 17.70 -3.21 43.77
CA ILE A 7 16.76 -2.95 42.68
C ILE A 7 17.59 -2.68 41.42
N VAL A 8 17.66 -3.67 40.53
CA VAL A 8 18.21 -3.52 39.18
C VAL A 8 17.15 -2.83 38.33
N GLY A 9 17.33 -1.53 38.06
CA GLY A 9 16.50 -0.79 37.13
C GLY A 9 16.77 -1.25 35.70
N ILE A 10 15.79 -1.90 35.07
CA ILE A 10 15.82 -2.18 33.64
C ILE A 10 15.53 -0.86 32.93
N LEU A 11 16.59 -0.24 32.40
CA LEU A 11 16.47 0.87 31.46
C LEU A 11 15.77 0.33 30.21
N GLY A 12 14.51 0.69 30.01
CA GLY A 12 13.76 0.39 28.79
C GLY A 12 14.42 1.10 27.62
N VAL A 13 15.15 0.34 26.80
CA VAL A 13 15.67 0.83 25.53
C VAL A 13 14.46 1.00 24.62
N GLY A 14 14.06 2.25 24.36
CA GLY A 14 13.12 2.56 23.30
C GLY A 14 13.74 2.16 21.97
N LEU A 15 13.39 0.97 21.48
CA LEU A 15 13.82 0.52 20.16
C LEU A 15 13.13 1.42 19.14
N ALA A 16 13.89 2.34 18.55
CA ALA A 16 13.49 2.94 17.28
C ALA A 16 13.19 1.76 16.35
N GLN A 17 11.93 1.57 15.97
CA GLN A 17 11.57 0.52 15.03
C GLN A 17 12.28 0.85 13.72
N GLU A 18 13.30 0.03 13.40
CA GLU A 18 14.00 0.13 12.13
C GLU A 18 12.98 -0.07 11.03
N CYS A 19 12.85 0.93 10.17
CA CYS A 19 11.91 0.89 9.07
C CYS A 19 12.44 -0.12 8.05
N GLU A 20 11.65 -1.16 7.76
CA GLU A 20 12.03 -2.14 6.77
C GLU A 20 12.19 -1.49 5.38
N ASP A 21 13.14 -1.99 4.58
CA ASP A 21 13.33 -1.52 3.19
C ASP A 21 12.22 -2.06 2.30
N ALA A 22 11.25 -1.20 1.95
CA ALA A 22 10.15 -1.52 1.04
C ALA A 22 10.64 -2.11 -0.29
N GLY A 23 11.73 -1.59 -0.86
CA GLY A 23 12.30 -2.12 -2.09
C GLY A 23 12.86 -3.54 -1.93
N ALA A 24 13.46 -3.85 -0.79
CA ALA A 24 13.91 -5.21 -0.48
C ALA A 24 12.75 -6.19 -0.31
N LEU A 25 11.68 -5.77 0.37
CA LEU A 25 10.43 -6.53 0.51
C LEU A 25 9.81 -6.83 -0.86
N ILE A 26 9.69 -5.82 -1.73
CA ILE A 26 9.15 -5.96 -3.10
C ILE A 26 9.98 -6.95 -3.93
N ARG A 27 11.32 -6.85 -3.89
CA ARG A 27 12.20 -7.80 -4.58
C ARG A 27 12.06 -9.23 -4.06
N ARG A 28 11.79 -9.42 -2.76
CA ARG A 28 11.52 -10.75 -2.18
C ARG A 28 10.16 -11.27 -2.63
N ALA A 29 9.13 -10.44 -2.60
CA ALA A 29 7.81 -10.79 -3.12
C ALA A 29 7.87 -11.25 -4.58
N GLU A 30 8.56 -10.50 -5.45
CA GLU A 30 8.75 -10.86 -6.86
C GLU A 30 9.34 -12.27 -7.03
N ARG A 31 10.44 -12.58 -6.32
CA ARG A 31 11.06 -13.92 -6.36
C ARG A 31 10.15 -15.01 -5.81
N ASN A 32 9.36 -14.71 -4.78
CA ASN A 32 8.42 -15.66 -4.20
C ASN A 32 7.26 -15.95 -5.17
N VAL A 33 6.77 -14.95 -5.90
CA VAL A 33 5.78 -15.16 -6.98
C VAL A 33 6.36 -16.02 -8.09
N GLU A 34 7.59 -15.73 -8.56
CA GLU A 34 8.28 -16.54 -9.58
C GLU A 34 8.45 -18.01 -9.17
N SER A 35 8.67 -18.24 -7.87
CA SER A 35 8.90 -19.56 -7.29
C SER A 35 7.62 -20.24 -6.79
N TYR A 36 6.44 -19.65 -7.01
CA TYR A 36 5.13 -20.12 -6.54
C TYR A 36 5.01 -20.24 -5.00
N PHE A 37 5.80 -19.50 -4.24
CA PHE A 37 5.65 -19.31 -2.78
C PHE A 37 4.64 -18.19 -2.50
N LEU A 38 3.37 -18.45 -2.81
CA LEU A 38 2.33 -17.41 -2.89
C LEU A 38 1.99 -16.78 -1.53
N ALA A 39 2.02 -17.56 -0.45
CA ALA A 39 1.73 -17.05 0.90
C ALA A 39 2.82 -16.08 1.39
N GLU A 40 4.09 -16.42 1.12
CA GLU A 40 5.24 -15.60 1.42
C GLU A 40 5.24 -14.33 0.56
N ALA A 41 4.91 -14.45 -0.73
CA ALA A 41 4.75 -13.29 -1.62
C ALA A 41 3.69 -12.31 -1.10
N GLU A 42 2.52 -12.82 -0.70
CA GLU A 42 1.45 -12.00 -0.13
C GLU A 42 1.91 -11.28 1.16
N SER A 43 2.57 -12.02 2.05
CA SER A 43 3.09 -11.46 3.31
C SER A 43 4.12 -10.36 3.05
N GLU A 44 5.05 -10.58 2.12
CA GLU A 44 6.09 -9.61 1.76
C GLU A 44 5.49 -8.37 1.08
N LEU A 45 4.49 -8.51 0.21
CA LEU A 45 3.76 -7.37 -0.39
C LEU A 45 3.02 -6.56 0.68
N ARG A 46 2.39 -7.23 1.64
CA ARG A 46 1.70 -6.55 2.75
C ARG A 46 2.68 -5.73 3.59
N SER A 47 3.81 -6.33 3.96
CA SER A 47 4.88 -5.64 4.69
C SER A 47 5.51 -4.52 3.87
N ALA A 48 5.73 -4.72 2.56
CA ALA A 48 6.20 -3.66 1.65
C ALA A 48 5.28 -2.45 1.68
N LYS A 49 3.96 -2.66 1.54
CA LYS A 49 2.97 -1.58 1.57
C LYS A 49 2.97 -0.82 2.89
N ALA A 50 3.16 -1.50 4.02
CA ALA A 50 3.32 -0.86 5.31
C ALA A 50 4.62 -0.03 5.40
N ALA A 51 5.73 -0.56 4.88
CA ALA A 51 7.03 0.09 4.90
C ALA A 51 7.11 1.37 4.02
N LEU A 52 6.25 1.50 3.00
CA LEU A 52 6.18 2.70 2.14
C LEU A 52 5.89 4.00 2.91
N ALA A 53 5.26 3.92 4.10
CA ALA A 53 4.98 5.09 4.93
C ALA A 53 6.19 5.57 5.72
N CYS A 54 7.25 4.76 5.82
CA CYS A 54 8.37 4.99 6.72
C CYS A 54 9.70 5.23 6.01
N GLY A 55 9.80 4.86 4.73
CA GLY A 55 10.96 5.10 3.89
C GLY A 55 10.87 6.37 3.04
N PRO A 56 11.86 6.61 2.17
CA PRO A 56 11.78 7.69 1.17
C PRO A 56 10.65 7.42 0.15
N LEU A 57 10.44 8.36 -0.76
CA LEU A 57 9.63 8.15 -1.96
C LEU A 57 10.12 6.91 -2.70
N ILE A 58 9.18 6.01 -2.98
CA ILE A 58 9.49 4.83 -3.78
C ILE A 58 9.72 5.28 -5.22
N ASP A 59 10.77 4.77 -5.87
CA ASP A 59 10.98 5.05 -7.27
C ASP A 59 9.96 4.30 -8.16
N ARG A 60 9.70 4.84 -9.35
CA ARG A 60 8.72 4.29 -10.30
C ARG A 60 9.01 2.85 -10.72
N GLU A 61 10.28 2.48 -10.86
CA GLU A 61 10.65 1.13 -11.29
C GLU A 61 10.33 0.10 -10.20
N THR A 62 10.72 0.37 -8.96
CA THR A 62 10.43 -0.48 -7.81
C THR A 62 8.91 -0.57 -7.57
N LEU A 63 8.18 0.54 -7.70
CA LEU A 63 6.72 0.53 -7.58
C LEU A 63 6.04 -0.28 -8.69
N ALA A 64 6.48 -0.15 -9.94
CA ALA A 64 5.94 -0.95 -11.04
C ALA A 64 6.16 -2.45 -10.82
N LYS A 65 7.31 -2.85 -10.26
CA LYS A 65 7.58 -4.25 -9.88
C LYS A 65 6.64 -4.75 -8.79
N MET A 66 6.33 -3.93 -7.79
CA MET A 66 5.34 -4.27 -6.77
C MET A 66 3.97 -4.55 -7.40
N TRP A 67 3.51 -3.68 -8.29
CA TRP A 67 2.23 -3.84 -8.98
C TRP A 67 2.20 -5.08 -9.88
N LEU A 68 3.29 -5.38 -10.59
CA LEU A 68 3.37 -6.61 -11.40
C LEU A 68 3.34 -7.86 -10.52
N ALA A 69 4.13 -7.91 -9.45
CA ALA A 69 4.16 -9.05 -8.54
C ALA A 69 2.78 -9.28 -7.88
N GLU A 70 2.10 -8.21 -7.45
CA GLU A 70 0.74 -8.28 -6.93
C GLU A 70 -0.25 -8.76 -7.99
N GLY A 71 -0.20 -8.22 -9.21
CA GLY A 71 -1.09 -8.64 -10.30
C GLY A 71 -0.94 -10.12 -10.64
N VAL A 72 0.30 -10.63 -10.70
CA VAL A 72 0.55 -12.06 -10.95
C VAL A 72 0.06 -12.92 -9.78
N LEU A 73 0.34 -12.53 -8.54
CA LEU A 73 -0.16 -13.23 -7.35
C LEU A 73 -1.68 -13.36 -7.38
N LEU A 74 -2.39 -12.26 -7.64
CA LEU A 74 -3.85 -12.22 -7.70
C LEU A 74 -4.40 -13.06 -8.85
N ALA A 75 -3.76 -13.02 -10.02
CA ALA A 75 -4.14 -13.84 -11.16
C ALA A 75 -4.00 -15.34 -10.86
N LEU A 76 -2.94 -15.76 -10.16
CA LEU A 76 -2.73 -17.14 -9.72
C LEU A 76 -3.73 -17.58 -8.64
N GLN A 77 -4.29 -16.63 -7.89
CA GLN A 77 -5.35 -16.84 -6.91
C GLN A 77 -6.77 -16.76 -7.52
N GLU A 78 -6.87 -16.70 -8.86
CA GLU A 78 -8.15 -16.58 -9.60
C GLU A 78 -8.93 -15.29 -9.27
N ASN A 79 -8.27 -14.25 -8.75
CA ASN A 79 -8.85 -12.94 -8.54
C ASN A 79 -8.54 -12.01 -9.73
N GLU A 80 -9.24 -12.25 -10.84
CA GLU A 80 -8.96 -11.60 -12.13
C GLU A 80 -9.17 -10.08 -12.10
N GLU A 81 -10.22 -9.59 -11.44
CA GLU A 81 -10.54 -8.16 -11.38
C GLU A 81 -9.44 -7.37 -10.65
N ASP A 82 -8.96 -7.85 -9.51
CA ASP A 82 -7.86 -7.20 -8.78
C ASP A 82 -6.52 -7.34 -9.49
N ALA A 83 -6.30 -8.47 -10.19
CA ALA A 83 -5.11 -8.67 -11.00
C ALA A 83 -5.02 -7.64 -12.14
N GLU A 84 -6.11 -7.46 -12.88
CA GLU A 84 -6.20 -6.48 -13.97
C GLU A 84 -5.94 -5.05 -13.47
N ARG A 85 -6.53 -4.67 -12.33
CA ARG A 85 -6.27 -3.38 -11.68
C ARG A 85 -4.79 -3.17 -11.38
N SER A 86 -4.13 -4.19 -10.84
CA SER A 86 -2.69 -4.13 -10.52
C SER A 86 -1.82 -4.07 -11.77
N PHE A 87 -2.13 -4.85 -12.81
CA PHE A 87 -1.40 -4.79 -14.09
C PHE A 87 -1.53 -3.42 -14.77
N LEU A 88 -2.73 -2.83 -14.75
CA LEU A 88 -2.95 -1.49 -15.27
C LEU A 88 -2.13 -0.46 -14.48
N ALA A 89 -2.11 -0.55 -13.14
CA ALA A 89 -1.30 0.31 -12.28
C ALA A 89 0.21 0.20 -12.59
N ALA A 90 0.71 -1.02 -12.82
CA ALA A 90 2.09 -1.23 -13.25
C ALA A 90 2.39 -0.52 -14.57
N SER A 91 1.54 -0.72 -15.58
CA SER A 91 1.71 -0.14 -16.92
C SER A 91 1.70 1.39 -16.92
N ARG A 92 0.89 2.01 -16.03
CA ARG A 92 0.86 3.46 -15.85
C ARG A 92 2.10 3.95 -15.11
N THR A 93 2.51 3.23 -14.07
CA THR A 93 3.67 3.59 -13.24
C THR A 93 4.95 3.55 -14.06
N LEU A 94 5.17 2.51 -14.86
CA LEU A 94 6.32 2.43 -15.78
C LEU A 94 5.93 1.67 -17.07
N PRO A 95 5.60 2.37 -18.16
CA PRO A 95 5.16 1.75 -19.41
C PRO A 95 6.22 0.82 -20.01
N GLY A 96 5.78 -0.37 -20.45
CA GLY A 96 6.65 -1.36 -21.07
C GLY A 96 7.47 -2.20 -20.10
N THR A 97 7.32 -2.00 -18.78
CA THR A 97 7.93 -2.87 -17.78
C THR A 97 7.22 -4.21 -17.71
N TRP A 98 8.01 -5.28 -17.80
CA TRP A 98 7.56 -6.66 -17.67
C TRP A 98 8.70 -7.52 -17.14
N ASN A 99 8.37 -8.58 -16.39
CA ASN A 99 9.32 -9.60 -15.97
C ASN A 99 9.02 -10.90 -16.72
N ASP A 100 9.94 -11.32 -17.59
CA ASP A 100 9.80 -12.52 -18.42
C ASP A 100 9.69 -13.82 -17.61
N ASN A 101 10.16 -13.85 -16.35
CA ASN A 101 10.07 -15.02 -15.48
C ASN A 101 8.63 -15.39 -15.10
N TYR A 102 7.67 -14.45 -15.19
CA TYR A 102 6.25 -14.74 -14.96
C TYR A 102 5.61 -15.55 -16.09
N GLY A 103 6.30 -15.70 -17.22
CA GLY A 103 5.89 -16.56 -18.32
C GLY A 103 4.83 -15.95 -19.25
N PRO A 104 4.59 -16.61 -20.40
CA PRO A 104 3.76 -16.07 -21.48
C PRO A 104 2.26 -16.01 -21.14
N GLU A 105 1.78 -16.87 -20.24
CA GLU A 105 0.38 -16.88 -19.83
C GLU A 105 0.03 -15.62 -19.03
N MET A 106 0.86 -15.28 -18.03
CA MET A 106 0.70 -14.05 -17.25
C MET A 106 0.91 -12.82 -18.12
N ARG A 107 1.86 -12.88 -19.07
CA ARG A 107 2.05 -11.81 -20.04
C ARG A 107 0.78 -11.53 -20.85
N LYS A 108 0.09 -12.58 -21.30
CA LYS A 108 -1.19 -12.43 -22.03
C LYS A 108 -2.25 -11.75 -21.16
N LYS A 109 -2.36 -12.10 -19.87
CA LYS A 109 -3.29 -11.44 -18.93
C LYS A 109 -2.94 -9.96 -18.74
N TYR A 110 -1.66 -9.64 -18.58
CA TYR A 110 -1.17 -8.26 -18.53
C TYR A 110 -1.52 -7.49 -19.82
N ASP A 111 -1.21 -8.06 -20.99
CA ASP A 111 -1.46 -7.40 -22.28
C ASP A 111 -2.96 -7.13 -22.51
N ILE A 112 -3.85 -7.98 -21.99
CA ILE A 112 -5.31 -7.74 -22.01
C ILE A 112 -5.68 -6.57 -21.08
N ALA A 113 -5.18 -6.57 -19.85
CA ALA A 113 -5.51 -5.56 -18.85
C ALA A 113 -5.10 -4.13 -19.27
N VAL A 114 -3.96 -3.98 -19.95
CA VAL A 114 -3.41 -2.65 -20.31
C VAL A 114 -4.06 -2.01 -21.53
N VAL A 115 -4.91 -2.74 -22.27
CA VAL A 115 -5.65 -2.19 -23.42
C VAL A 115 -6.79 -1.29 -22.95
N GLU A 116 -7.31 -1.51 -21.75
CA GLU A 116 -8.46 -0.75 -21.25
C GLU A 116 -8.06 0.68 -20.87
N GLN A 117 -8.66 1.65 -21.57
CA GLN A 117 -8.52 3.05 -21.20
C GLN A 117 -9.47 3.38 -20.07
N VAL A 118 -8.89 3.64 -18.91
CA VAL A 118 -9.62 4.20 -17.77
C VAL A 118 -9.69 5.73 -17.91
N GLY A 119 -10.87 6.31 -17.66
CA GLY A 119 -11.04 7.77 -17.66
C GLY A 119 -10.17 8.44 -16.59
N GLU A 120 -10.08 9.77 -16.58
CA GLU A 120 -9.31 10.50 -15.56
C GLU A 120 -10.11 10.74 -14.28
N GLY A 121 -9.46 10.75 -13.12
CA GLY A 121 -9.99 11.26 -11.86
C GLY A 121 -9.15 12.42 -11.32
N GLN A 122 -9.52 12.94 -10.15
CA GLN A 122 -8.75 13.97 -9.44
C GLN A 122 -8.43 13.54 -8.01
N ILE A 123 -7.17 13.63 -7.60
CA ILE A 123 -6.72 13.42 -6.24
C ILE A 123 -6.57 14.78 -5.55
N ARG A 124 -7.16 14.93 -4.38
CA ARG A 124 -7.01 16.10 -3.51
C ARG A 124 -6.67 15.66 -2.10
N LEU A 125 -5.74 16.37 -1.46
CA LEU A 125 -5.37 16.13 -0.08
C LEU A 125 -6.00 17.15 0.87
N ARG A 126 -6.28 16.72 2.10
CA ARG A 126 -6.63 17.58 3.25
C ARG A 126 -5.60 17.37 4.35
N SER A 127 -5.35 18.43 5.12
CA SER A 127 -4.47 18.39 6.29
C SER A 127 -3.02 17.97 5.97
N VAL A 128 -2.50 18.34 4.79
CA VAL A 128 -1.09 18.12 4.45
C VAL A 128 -0.23 18.94 5.41
N PRO A 129 0.71 18.33 6.14
CA PRO A 129 1.58 19.07 7.03
C PRO A 129 2.38 20.12 6.25
N LYS A 130 2.70 21.23 6.93
CA LYS A 130 3.51 22.28 6.33
C LYS A 130 4.86 21.70 5.89
N ASP A 131 5.37 22.17 4.76
CA ASP A 131 6.68 21.79 4.21
C ASP A 131 6.80 20.30 3.79
N SER A 132 5.69 19.56 3.74
CA SER A 132 5.65 18.20 3.16
C SER A 132 5.55 18.24 1.64
N GLN A 133 6.18 17.25 1.00
CA GLN A 133 6.03 16.96 -0.41
C GLN A 133 5.00 15.85 -0.61
N VAL A 134 4.36 15.82 -1.79
CA VAL A 134 3.38 14.80 -2.16
C VAL A 134 3.93 13.99 -3.31
N GLY A 135 3.99 12.67 -3.12
CA GLY A 135 4.36 11.70 -4.12
C GLY A 135 3.11 10.98 -4.62
N VAL A 136 2.94 10.88 -5.94
CA VAL A 136 1.92 10.01 -6.56
C VAL A 136 2.62 9.10 -7.57
N ASP A 137 2.45 7.79 -7.39
CA ASP A 137 3.06 6.76 -8.25
C ASP A 137 4.59 6.93 -8.43
N GLY A 138 5.29 7.37 -7.38
CA GLY A 138 6.74 7.57 -7.38
C GLY A 138 7.21 8.91 -7.97
N GLU A 139 6.30 9.85 -8.22
CA GLU A 139 6.62 11.20 -8.72
C GLU A 139 6.19 12.29 -7.74
N ILE A 140 7.02 13.30 -7.52
CA ILE A 140 6.64 14.49 -6.73
C ILE A 140 5.70 15.36 -7.56
N VAL A 141 4.54 15.71 -6.99
CA VAL A 141 3.48 16.45 -7.68
C VAL A 141 2.85 17.53 -6.79
N ASP A 142 2.25 18.53 -7.43
CA ASP A 142 1.36 19.50 -6.78
C ASP A 142 -0.07 18.96 -6.71
N VAL A 143 -0.77 19.22 -5.60
CA VAL A 143 -2.18 18.82 -5.41
C VAL A 143 -3.13 20.04 -5.37
N PRO A 144 -4.34 19.94 -5.96
CA PRO A 144 -4.95 18.75 -6.54
C PRO A 144 -4.36 18.36 -7.90
N ILE A 145 -4.23 17.06 -8.16
CA ILE A 145 -3.71 16.49 -9.41
C ILE A 145 -4.80 15.71 -10.15
N ARG A 146 -4.85 15.83 -11.48
CA ARG A 146 -5.64 14.95 -12.35
C ARG A 146 -4.74 13.86 -12.93
N THR A 147 -5.22 12.63 -12.92
CA THR A 147 -4.50 11.46 -13.42
C THR A 147 -5.50 10.39 -13.87
N LEU A 148 -5.03 9.38 -14.58
CA LEU A 148 -5.85 8.24 -15.00
C LEU A 148 -6.44 7.54 -13.78
N ALA A 149 -7.69 7.08 -13.86
CA ALA A 149 -8.32 6.30 -12.79
C ALA A 149 -7.60 4.98 -12.50
N GLY A 150 -7.96 4.32 -11.39
CA GLY A 150 -7.39 3.04 -10.96
C GLY A 150 -6.54 3.13 -9.70
N LEU A 151 -5.72 2.10 -9.43
CA LEU A 151 -4.92 2.00 -8.21
C LEU A 151 -3.72 2.94 -8.24
N HIS A 152 -3.55 3.83 -7.28
CA HIS A 152 -2.37 4.70 -7.12
C HIS A 152 -1.74 4.52 -5.75
N LEU A 153 -0.43 4.74 -5.66
CA LEU A 153 0.25 4.99 -4.39
C LEU A 153 0.35 6.50 -4.14
N VAL A 154 -0.08 6.95 -2.97
CA VAL A 154 0.12 8.33 -2.49
C VAL A 154 1.06 8.30 -1.28
N GLN A 155 2.15 9.08 -1.32
CA GLN A 155 3.09 9.28 -0.21
C GLN A 155 3.13 10.78 0.17
N VAL A 156 3.22 11.12 1.47
CA VAL A 156 3.17 12.54 1.92
C VAL A 156 4.08 12.83 3.09
N GLY A 157 5.26 13.42 2.85
CA GLY A 157 6.22 13.77 3.90
C GLY A 157 7.49 14.41 3.38
N GLN A 158 8.62 14.17 4.06
CA GLN A 158 9.94 14.56 3.58
C GLN A 158 10.46 13.46 2.67
N LEU A 159 10.07 13.49 1.39
CA LEU A 159 10.15 12.35 0.50
C LEU A 159 11.59 11.89 0.16
N GLU A 160 12.62 12.67 0.48
CA GLU A 160 14.02 12.23 0.37
C GLU A 160 14.46 11.30 1.53
N SER A 161 13.75 11.33 2.67
CA SER A 161 14.16 10.65 3.89
C SER A 161 13.05 9.78 4.49
N ASN A 162 11.84 10.33 4.62
CA ASN A 162 10.71 9.66 5.25
C ASN A 162 9.39 10.24 4.74
N ALA A 163 8.60 9.38 4.09
CA ALA A 163 7.28 9.69 3.61
C ALA A 163 6.29 9.99 4.74
N GLY A 164 6.42 9.47 5.96
CA GLY A 164 5.52 9.71 7.09
C GLY A 164 4.06 9.25 6.94
N PHE A 165 3.60 9.07 5.70
CA PHE A 165 2.29 8.61 5.30
C PHE A 165 2.41 7.98 3.91
N ALA A 166 1.83 6.80 3.73
CA ALA A 166 1.65 6.18 2.43
C ALA A 166 0.31 5.46 2.37
N ARG A 167 -0.34 5.49 1.22
CA ARG A 167 -1.60 4.78 1.01
C ARG A 167 -1.81 4.41 -0.44
N VAL A 168 -2.24 3.16 -0.65
CA VAL A 168 -2.81 2.73 -1.93
C VAL A 168 -4.28 3.15 -1.98
N ILE A 169 -4.66 3.84 -3.04
CA ILE A 169 -6.03 4.31 -3.28
C ILE A 169 -6.53 3.81 -4.63
N ASN A 170 -7.83 3.56 -4.76
CA ASN A 170 -8.47 3.36 -6.06
C ASN A 170 -9.18 4.66 -6.48
N LEU A 171 -8.66 5.35 -7.49
CA LEU A 171 -9.21 6.61 -8.01
C LEU A 171 -10.33 6.31 -9.02
N PRO A 172 -11.60 6.68 -8.74
CA PRO A 172 -12.67 6.47 -9.71
C PRO A 172 -12.58 7.45 -10.88
N PRO A 173 -13.02 7.05 -12.09
CA PRO A 173 -13.05 7.93 -13.25
C PRO A 173 -14.11 9.01 -13.10
N ASN A 174 -13.78 10.22 -13.55
CA ASN A 174 -14.58 11.44 -13.50
C ASN A 174 -15.00 11.87 -12.09
N GLU A 175 -14.32 11.37 -11.05
CA GLU A 175 -14.59 11.69 -9.66
C GLU A 175 -13.40 12.37 -8.99
N GLN A 176 -13.67 13.11 -7.91
CA GLN A 176 -12.63 13.68 -7.06
C GLN A 176 -12.52 12.85 -5.78
N LEU A 177 -11.35 12.25 -5.58
CA LEU A 177 -10.98 11.56 -4.35
C LEU A 177 -10.36 12.56 -3.36
N VAL A 178 -10.91 12.65 -2.16
CA VAL A 178 -10.35 13.50 -1.10
C VAL A 178 -9.74 12.63 -0.01
N LEU A 179 -8.42 12.71 0.15
CA LEU A 179 -7.64 12.00 1.15
C LEU A 179 -7.17 12.96 2.25
N THR A 180 -7.62 12.73 3.48
CA THR A 180 -7.12 13.42 4.68
C THR A 180 -5.85 12.73 5.17
N VAL A 181 -4.76 13.48 5.22
CA VAL A 181 -3.48 13.02 5.78
C VAL A 181 -3.57 13.14 7.31
N PRO A 182 -3.27 12.08 8.08
CA PRO A 182 -3.18 12.18 9.53
C PRO A 182 -2.06 13.16 9.89
N VAL A 183 -2.39 14.18 10.69
CA VAL A 183 -1.39 15.09 11.25
C VAL A 183 -0.93 14.50 12.57
N ARG A 184 0.36 14.15 12.66
CA ARG A 184 0.97 13.72 13.91
C ARG A 184 1.09 14.94 14.84
N ARG A 185 0.49 14.89 16.02
CA ARG A 185 0.84 15.85 17.08
C ARG A 185 2.07 15.34 17.80
N GLU A 186 3.01 16.22 18.07
CA GLU A 186 4.20 15.91 18.85
C GLU A 186 3.78 15.40 20.23
N GLY A 187 4.21 14.17 20.59
CA GLY A 187 3.90 13.54 21.87
C GLY A 187 2.62 12.68 21.92
N GLU A 188 1.89 12.50 20.82
CA GLU A 188 0.79 11.52 20.76
C GLU A 188 1.31 10.18 20.20
N ASP A 189 1.00 9.09 20.92
CA ASP A 189 1.23 7.73 20.43
C ASP A 189 0.41 7.49 19.16
N PHE A 190 1.01 6.79 18.20
CA PHE A 190 0.36 6.50 16.92
C PHE A 190 -0.74 5.47 17.14
N GLU A 191 -1.99 5.91 17.16
CA GLU A 191 -3.10 5.00 16.95
C GLU A 191 -3.23 4.80 15.42
N PRO A 192 -2.98 3.58 14.90
CA PRO A 192 -3.13 3.32 13.48
C PRO A 192 -4.56 3.68 13.08
N LEU A 193 -4.70 4.60 12.12
CA LEU A 193 -6.00 4.92 11.58
C LEU A 193 -6.65 3.62 11.07
N PRO A 194 -7.92 3.35 11.41
CA PRO A 194 -8.58 2.19 10.84
C PRO A 194 -8.56 2.32 9.32
N GLU A 195 -8.39 1.22 8.58
CA GLU A 195 -8.33 1.25 7.12
C GLU A 195 -9.58 1.93 6.50
N SER A 196 -10.71 1.93 7.21
CA SER A 196 -11.95 2.60 6.82
C SER A 196 -11.93 4.13 7.00
N ALA A 197 -10.99 4.67 7.77
CA ALA A 197 -10.84 6.11 7.90
C ALA A 197 -10.28 6.67 6.60
N ILE A 198 -11.11 7.48 5.94
CA ILE A 198 -10.71 8.52 5.00
C ILE A 198 -10.57 8.04 3.55
N VAL A 199 -11.72 7.85 2.91
CA VAL A 199 -11.90 8.16 1.49
C VAL A 199 -13.28 8.81 1.35
N MET A 200 -13.33 10.12 1.06
CA MET A 200 -14.58 10.76 0.63
C MET A 200 -14.52 10.95 -0.88
N THR A 201 -15.35 10.19 -1.60
CA THR A 201 -15.60 10.41 -3.02
C THR A 201 -16.62 11.52 -3.19
N TYR A 202 -16.19 12.62 -3.80
CA TYR A 202 -17.11 13.65 -4.27
C TYR A 202 -17.46 13.35 -5.73
N LYS A 203 -18.69 12.87 -5.97
CA LYS A 203 -19.28 12.95 -7.30
C LYS A 203 -19.53 14.43 -7.59
N GLY A 204 -18.63 15.04 -8.35
CA GLY A 204 -18.86 16.36 -8.91
C GLY A 204 -20.22 16.32 -9.59
N HIS A 205 -21.19 17.08 -9.09
CA HIS A 205 -22.42 17.27 -9.85
C HIS A 205 -21.97 17.81 -11.21
N PRO A 206 -22.29 17.14 -12.33
CA PRO A 206 -22.06 17.74 -13.64
C PRO A 206 -22.73 19.08 -13.55
N SER A 207 -21.97 20.16 -13.74
CA SER A 207 -22.55 21.49 -13.82
C SER A 207 -23.60 21.41 -14.91
N ARG A 208 -24.87 21.27 -14.50
CA ARG A 208 -25.98 21.40 -15.41
C ARG A 208 -25.86 22.85 -15.83
N ASN A 209 -25.30 23.08 -17.01
CA ASN A 209 -25.82 24.12 -17.87
C ASN A 209 -27.29 23.76 -18.05
N ILE A 210 -28.12 24.23 -17.11
CA ILE A 210 -29.57 24.15 -17.18
C ILE A 210 -29.93 25.06 -18.35
N ALA A 211 -29.91 24.51 -19.56
CA ALA A 211 -30.88 24.92 -20.54
C ALA A 211 -32.25 24.57 -19.92
N ILE A 212 -32.98 25.61 -19.52
CA ILE A 212 -34.33 25.51 -19.00
C ILE A 212 -35.20 24.97 -20.14
N GLY A 213 -35.31 23.65 -20.22
CA GLY A 213 -36.27 22.94 -21.04
C GLY A 213 -37.22 22.19 -20.12
N ALA A 214 -38.43 22.71 -19.96
CA ALA A 214 -39.49 22.07 -19.18
C ALA A 214 -39.82 20.69 -19.76
N GLY A 215 -39.76 19.62 -18.94
CA GLY A 215 -40.19 18.29 -19.38
C GLY A 215 -39.89 17.16 -18.40
N ALA A 216 -40.88 16.83 -17.57
CA ALA A 216 -41.20 15.53 -16.95
C ALA A 216 -40.16 14.74 -16.13
N ALA A 217 -40.63 14.29 -14.97
CA ALA A 217 -39.95 13.57 -13.91
C ALA A 217 -39.46 12.15 -14.27
N GLY A 218 -38.34 11.76 -13.65
CA GLY A 218 -37.90 10.38 -13.52
C GLY A 218 -36.97 10.24 -12.30
N LEU A 219 -37.51 9.75 -11.18
CA LEU A 219 -36.80 9.45 -9.94
C LEU A 219 -36.02 8.13 -10.10
N LEU A 220 -34.69 8.16 -9.94
CA LEU A 220 -33.90 6.97 -9.64
C LEU A 220 -33.08 7.22 -8.39
N ALA A 221 -33.48 6.57 -7.30
CA ALA A 221 -32.76 6.51 -6.04
C ALA A 221 -31.56 5.56 -6.20
N GLY A 222 -30.35 6.10 -6.16
CA GLY A 222 -29.11 5.33 -6.16
C GLY A 222 -28.70 4.96 -4.74
N THR A 223 -28.79 3.68 -4.39
CA THR A 223 -28.18 3.08 -3.22
C THR A 223 -26.65 3.14 -3.35
N ALA A 224 -25.98 3.91 -2.48
CA ALA A 224 -24.55 3.79 -2.30
C ALA A 224 -24.27 2.58 -1.41
N LEU A 225 -23.84 1.46 -2.03
CA LEU A 225 -23.33 0.31 -1.31
C LEU A 225 -21.89 0.63 -0.89
N VAL A 226 -21.66 0.86 0.40
CA VAL A 226 -20.32 0.88 0.98
C VAL A 226 -19.96 -0.57 1.30
N VAL A 227 -19.08 -1.17 0.51
CA VAL A 227 -18.52 -2.49 0.81
C VAL A 227 -17.56 -2.34 1.98
N ALA A 228 -18.01 -2.72 3.17
CA ALA A 228 -17.15 -2.92 4.33
C ALA A 228 -16.60 -4.35 4.29
N GLY A 229 -15.38 -4.51 3.77
CA GLY A 229 -14.65 -5.76 3.77
C GLY A 229 -13.82 -5.93 5.05
N VAL A 230 -14.20 -6.91 5.86
CA VAL A 230 -13.41 -7.77 6.76
C VAL A 230 -12.36 -7.10 7.67
N THR A 231 -12.70 -6.99 8.95
CA THR A 231 -11.74 -6.78 10.04
C THR A 231 -10.90 -8.05 10.27
N HIS A 232 -9.64 -8.06 9.86
CA HIS A 232 -8.62 -8.92 10.48
C HIS A 232 -7.74 -8.05 11.36
N GLY A 233 -7.75 -8.35 12.66
CA GLY A 233 -6.89 -7.69 13.63
C GLY A 233 -5.43 -7.90 13.26
N ALA A 234 -4.76 -6.82 12.90
CA ALA A 234 -3.31 -6.75 12.93
C ALA A 234 -2.89 -6.83 14.41
N HIS A 235 -2.77 -8.06 14.92
CA HIS A 235 -1.92 -8.32 16.05
C HIS A 235 -0.52 -7.89 15.65
N LEU A 236 0.01 -6.95 16.42
CA LEU A 236 1.40 -6.54 16.49
C LEU A 236 2.31 -7.73 16.18
N CYS A 237 3.12 -7.59 15.12
CA CYS A 237 4.30 -8.42 14.92
C CYS A 237 5.24 -8.22 16.11
N ARG A 238 5.09 -9.08 17.11
CA ARG A 238 6.17 -9.43 18.02
C ARG A 238 6.85 -10.65 17.40
N PRO A 239 8.04 -10.53 16.79
CA PRO A 239 8.81 -11.71 16.48
C PRO A 239 9.12 -12.42 17.80
N ALA A 240 8.78 -13.71 17.89
CA ALA A 240 9.27 -14.57 18.95
C ALA A 240 10.80 -14.65 18.80
N GLU A 241 11.52 -14.47 19.91
CA GLU A 241 12.92 -14.85 20.02
C GLU A 241 13.05 -16.32 19.58
N PHE A 242 13.73 -16.53 18.46
CA PHE A 242 14.21 -17.84 18.06
C PHE A 242 15.47 -18.12 18.88
N GLU A 243 15.32 -18.69 20.07
CA GLU A 243 16.42 -19.36 20.76
C GLU A 243 16.73 -20.66 20.00
N ASP A 244 17.94 -20.78 19.45
CA ASP A 244 18.49 -22.07 19.03
C ASP A 244 20.03 -22.00 19.03
N PRO A 245 20.81 -23.07 19.31
CA PRO A 245 20.49 -24.34 19.97
C PRO A 245 21.32 -24.57 21.24
N ALA A 246 20.80 -25.41 22.14
CA ALA A 246 21.62 -26.03 23.18
C ALA A 246 22.70 -26.94 22.55
N THR A 247 23.95 -26.59 22.81
CA THR A 247 25.15 -27.39 22.61
C THR A 247 24.99 -28.78 23.21
N ILE A 248 24.92 -29.82 22.39
CA ILE A 248 25.02 -31.22 22.83
C ILE A 248 26.51 -31.52 23.11
N PRO A 249 26.92 -31.85 24.35
CA PRO A 249 28.28 -32.30 24.60
C PRO A 249 28.51 -33.71 24.03
N PRO A 250 29.72 -34.03 23.55
CA PRO A 250 30.02 -35.34 22.98
C PRO A 250 29.92 -36.45 24.04
N THR A 251 29.27 -37.55 23.65
CA THR A 251 29.21 -38.79 24.43
C THR A 251 30.60 -39.46 24.42
N PRO A 252 31.18 -39.85 25.57
CA PRO A 252 32.42 -40.62 25.58
C PRO A 252 32.18 -42.04 25.07
N ALA A 253 33.02 -42.48 24.13
CA ALA A 253 33.07 -43.87 23.68
C ALA A 253 33.46 -44.79 24.84
N ARG A 254 32.65 -45.83 25.08
CA ARG A 254 33.04 -46.96 25.93
C ARG A 254 33.97 -47.87 25.12
N LEU A 255 35.15 -48.16 25.69
CA LEU A 255 35.96 -49.34 25.39
C LEU A 255 35.45 -50.53 26.21
#